data_AF-A0A1I7T3V8-F1
#
_entry.id   AF-A0A1I7T3V8-F1
#
_cell.length_a   1.000
_cell.length_b   1.000
_cell.length_c   1.000
_cell.angle_alpha   90.00
_cell.angle_beta   90.00
_cell.angle_gamma   90.00
#
_symmetry.space_group_name_H-M   'P 1'
#
loop_
_entity.id
_entity.type
_entity.pdbx_description
1 polymer ?
#
loop_
_entity_poly.entity_id
_entity_poly.type
_entity_poly.pdbx_seq_one_letter_code
_entity_poly.pdbx_strand_id
1 'polypeptide(L)' 'MDSSNSTGKVDEKPTIDNRNKWSYSREKMLILNDSPICFLRPPFFSSVVLHLPELIRLPPSPDISDLLTNVEI' A
#
# COMPACT_ATOMS: atom_id res chain seq x y z
N MET A 1 27.07 -43.15 10.43
CA MET A 1 28.06 -42.40 9.61
C MET A 1 27.84 -42.92 8.20
N ASP A 2 27.36 -42.15 7.22
CA ASP A 2 27.52 -40.71 7.03
C ASP A 2 26.28 -40.01 6.47
N SER A 3 26.09 -38.79 6.95
CA SER A 3 25.18 -37.78 6.44
C SER A 3 25.76 -37.15 5.17
N SER A 4 24.91 -36.88 4.19
CA SER A 4 25.16 -35.84 3.19
C SER A 4 23.82 -35.32 2.68
N ASN A 5 23.15 -34.50 3.49
CA ASN A 5 22.05 -33.67 3.02
C ASN A 5 22.65 -32.39 2.43
N SER A 6 22.82 -32.36 1.11
CA SER A 6 23.29 -31.18 0.40
C SER A 6 22.19 -30.12 0.44
N THR A 7 22.39 -29.07 1.25
CA THR A 7 21.57 -27.86 1.25
C THR A 7 21.82 -27.08 -0.03
N GLY A 8 21.18 -27.50 -1.11
CA GLY A 8 20.95 -26.66 -2.28
C GLY A 8 19.95 -25.58 -1.87
N LYS A 9 20.42 -24.34 -1.68
CA LYS A 9 19.53 -23.19 -1.66
C LYS A 9 18.88 -23.12 -3.04
N VAL A 10 17.65 -23.61 -3.13
CA VAL A 10 16.82 -23.41 -4.31
C VAL A 10 16.47 -21.93 -4.28
N ASP A 11 17.12 -21.15 -5.14
CA ASP A 11 16.66 -19.81 -5.51
C ASP A 11 15.24 -19.97 -6.06
N GLU A 12 14.26 -19.84 -5.16
CA GLU A 12 12.84 -19.82 -5.50
C GLU A 12 12.56 -18.50 -6.22
N LYS A 13 12.85 -18.50 -7.53
CA LYS A 13 12.36 -17.48 -8.45
C LYS A 13 10.83 -17.48 -8.30
N PRO A 14 10.19 -16.37 -7.91
CA PRO A 14 8.74 -16.34 -7.79
C PRO A 14 8.15 -16.58 -9.19
N THR A 15 7.68 -17.80 -9.41
CA THR A 15 6.94 -18.16 -10.61
C THR A 15 5.60 -17.47 -10.47
N ILE A 16 5.41 -16.36 -11.20
CA ILE A 16 4.14 -15.65 -11.26
C ILE A 16 3.17 -16.53 -12.05
N ASP A 17 2.57 -17.47 -11.35
CA ASP A 17 1.54 -18.34 -11.88
C ASP A 17 0.21 -17.56 -11.82
N ASN A 18 -0.19 -16.97 -12.96
CA ASN A 18 -1.37 -16.11 -13.12
C ASN A 18 -2.73 -16.80 -12.82
N ARG A 19 -2.71 -18.04 -12.33
CA ARG A 19 -3.90 -18.78 -11.87
C ARG A 19 -4.10 -18.76 -10.35
N ASN A 20 -3.10 -18.38 -9.57
CA ASN A 20 -3.24 -18.29 -8.13
C ASN A 20 -3.74 -16.89 -7.74
N LYS A 21 -5.02 -16.79 -7.39
CA LYS A 21 -5.51 -15.69 -6.55
C LYS A 21 -4.73 -15.74 -5.23
N TRP A 22 -3.62 -15.02 -5.16
CA TRP A 22 -2.90 -14.84 -3.91
C TRP A 22 -3.81 -14.06 -2.97
N SER A 23 -4.25 -14.73 -1.91
CA SER A 23 -4.88 -14.07 -0.78
C SER A 23 -3.79 -13.38 0.05
N TYR A 24 -4.10 -12.18 0.52
CA TYR A 24 -3.25 -11.47 1.46
C TYR A 24 -3.78 -11.70 2.87
N SER A 25 -2.88 -11.99 3.81
CA SER A 25 -3.22 -11.93 5.23
C SER A 25 -3.46 -10.47 5.64
N ARG A 26 -4.09 -10.25 6.80
CA ARG A 26 -4.32 -8.90 7.33
C ARG A 26 -3.02 -8.12 7.47
N GLU A 27 -1.97 -8.76 7.97
CA GLU A 27 -0.65 -8.15 8.20
C GLU A 27 -0.03 -7.69 6.88
N LYS A 28 -0.12 -8.52 5.83
CA LYS A 28 0.36 -8.14 4.49
C LYS A 28 -0.42 -6.97 3.92
N MET A 29 -1.74 -6.93 4.12
CA MET A 29 -2.56 -5.79 3.68
C MET A 29 -2.21 -4.49 4.41
N LEU A 30 -1.92 -4.55 5.70
CA LEU A 30 -1.51 -3.37 6.47
C LEU A 30 -0.18 -2.81 5.98
N ILE A 31 0.79 -3.66 5.64
CA ILE A 31 2.06 -3.23 5.05
C ILE A 31 1.83 -2.54 3.69
N LEU A 32 0.92 -3.07 2.87
CA LEU A 32 0.59 -2.47 1.57
C LEU A 32 -0.14 -1.14 1.69
N ASN A 33 -0.84 -0.88 2.79
CA ASN A 33 -1.58 0.37 3.01
C ASN A 33 -0.66 1.59 3.07
N ASP A 34 0.59 1.41 3.49
CA ASP A 34 1.58 2.48 3.56
C ASP A 34 2.34 2.67 2.23
N SER A 35 1.98 1.92 1.18
CA SER A 35 2.57 2.08 -0.15
C SER A 35 2.21 3.44 -0.75
N PRO A 36 3.17 4.13 -1.40
CA PRO A 36 2.91 5.40 -2.09
C PRO A 36 1.74 5.36 -3.08
N ILE A 37 1.48 4.19 -3.67
CA ILE A 37 0.37 4.01 -4.63
C ILE A 37 -1.01 4.21 -3.99
N CYS A 38 -1.16 3.90 -2.69
CA CYS A 38 -2.41 4.03 -1.95
C CYS A 38 -2.81 5.49 -1.70
N PHE A 39 -1.87 6.44 -1.89
CA PHE A 39 -2.12 7.87 -1.78
C PHE A 39 -2.42 8.54 -3.13
N LEU A 40 -2.35 7.80 -4.23
CA LEU A 40 -2.71 8.31 -5.55
C LEU A 40 -4.22 8.30 -5.75
N ARG A 41 -4.71 9.22 -6.59
CA ARG A 41 -6.13 9.22 -7.00
C ARG A 41 -6.45 7.90 -7.73
N PRO A 42 -7.54 7.21 -7.38
CA PRO A 42 -7.89 5.98 -8.04
C PRO A 42 -8.31 6.21 -9.49
N PRO A 43 -8.31 5.16 -10.32
CA PRO A 43 -8.96 5.21 -11.63
C PRO A 43 -10.39 5.74 -11.52
N PHE A 44 -10.79 6.55 -12.49
CA PHE A 44 -12.13 7.18 -12.56
C PHE A 44 -12.47 8.15 -11.41
N PHE A 45 -11.50 8.60 -10.61
CA PHE A 45 -11.74 9.57 -9.55
C PHE A 45 -12.55 10.79 -10.02
N SER A 46 -12.22 11.37 -11.19
CA SER A 46 -12.95 12.51 -11.74
C SER A 46 -14.43 12.22 -12.01
N SER A 47 -14.77 10.99 -12.42
CA SER A 47 -16.16 10.58 -12.63
C SER A 47 -16.93 10.53 -11.30
N VAL A 48 -16.29 9.98 -10.26
CA VAL A 48 -16.86 9.95 -8.91
C VAL A 48 -17.05 11.37 -8.37
N VAL A 49 -16.09 12.27 -8.55
CA VAL A 49 -16.21 13.68 -8.15
C VAL A 49 -17.42 14.36 -8.80
N LEU A 50 -17.66 14.09 -10.08
CA LEU A 50 -18.75 14.71 -10.83
C LEU A 50 -20.13 14.16 -10.44
N HIS A 51 -20.24 12.86 -10.22
CA HIS A 51 -21.53 12.19 -10.04
C HIS A 51 -21.90 11.91 -8.59
N LEU A 52 -20.92 11.75 -7.70
CA LEU A 52 -21.07 11.31 -6.32
C LEU A 52 -20.08 12.04 -5.38
N PRO A 53 -20.06 13.39 -5.36
CA PRO A 53 -19.10 14.16 -4.58
C PRO A 53 -19.18 13.88 -3.06
N GLU A 54 -20.35 13.49 -2.54
CA GLU A 54 -20.57 13.19 -1.13
C GLU A 54 -19.81 11.95 -0.63
N LEU A 55 -19.39 11.05 -1.53
CA LEU A 55 -18.57 9.89 -1.19
C LEU A 55 -17.09 10.25 -0.99
N ILE A 56 -16.69 11.44 -1.40
CA ILE A 56 -15.29 11.88 -1.33
C ILE A 56 -15.06 12.56 0.01
N ARG A 57 -14.36 11.85 0.89
CA ARG A 57 -13.81 12.48 2.08
C ARG A 57 -12.60 13.31 1.67
N LEU A 58 -12.71 14.62 1.79
CA LEU A 58 -11.55 15.50 1.63
C LEU A 58 -10.47 15.08 2.65
N PRO A 59 -9.19 15.18 2.29
CA PRO A 59 -8.13 15.02 3.28
C PRO A 59 -8.42 15.98 4.44
N PRO A 60 -8.14 15.58 5.69
CA PRO A 60 -8.22 16.51 6.79
C PRO A 60 -7.39 17.74 6.43
N SER A 61 -7.98 18.93 6.61
CA SER A 61 -7.24 20.18 6.44
C SER A 61 -5.97 20.08 7.29
N PRO A 62 -4.80 20.47 6.78
CA PRO A 62 -3.61 20.56 7.63
C PRO A 62 -3.97 21.40 8.84
N ASP A 63 -3.64 20.89 10.03
CA ASP A 63 -3.88 21.60 11.27
C ASP A 63 -2.95 22.81 11.28
N ILE A 64 -3.51 24.01 11.19
CA ILE A 64 -2.75 25.27 11.08
C ILE A 64 -1.84 25.46 12.30
N SER A 65 -2.15 24.75 13.39
CA SER A 65 -1.35 24.66 14.61
C SER A 65 0.11 24.24 14.36
N ASP A 66 0.37 23.36 13.39
CA ASP A 66 1.74 22.91 13.05
C ASP A 66 2.49 23.93 12.16
N LEU A 67 1.78 24.89 11.55
CA LEU A 67 2.38 25.94 10.72
C LEU A 67 2.82 27.16 11.53
N LEU A 68 2.16 27.42 12.67
CA LEU A 68 2.43 28.58 13.52
C LEU A 68 3.64 28.40 14.44
N THR A 69 4.13 27.19 14.66
CA THR A 69 5.34 26.91 15.46
C THR A 69 6.65 27.24 14.75
N ASN A 70 6.63 27.53 13.45
CA ASN A 70 7.81 27.93 12.67
C ASN A 70 7.91 29.45 12.42
N VAL A 71 7.08 30.26 13.09
CA VAL A 71 7.02 31.73 12.92
C VAL A 71 7.23 32.48 14.24
N GLU A 72 8.07 31.96 15.14
CA GLU A 72 8.70 32.80 16.17
C GLU A 72 10.09 33.23 15.67
N ILE A 73 10.17 34.49 15.21
CA ILE A 73 11.41 35.27 15.03
C ILE A 73 11.47 36.29 16.16
#